data_AF-A0A5U8V6Y3-F1
#
_entry.id   AF-A0A5U8V6Y3-F1
#
_cell.length_a   1.000
_cell.length_b   1.000
_cell.length_c   1.000
_cell.angle_alpha   90.00
_cell.angle_beta   90.00
_cell.angle_gamma   90.00
#
_symmetry.space_group_name_H-M   'P 1'
#
loop_
_entity.id
_entity.type
_entity.pdbx_description
1 polymer ?
#
loop_
_entity_poly.entity_id
_entity_poly.type
_entity_poly.pdbx_seq_one_letter_code
_entity_poly.pdbx_strand_id
1 'polypeptide(L)'
;MPLPARTTDRAIIRALMEGGTAKIYHCNDSDKCLKVVADTPVTISRDNALKSQITKLLTSIQNKAVSDTPLDNKEKGFISSTTIPVFKYLVDPQMLGVSTSMIYQLTDYIGYDILLQYIQELIQQARAMVATGNYDEAVIEHITDNMNDATRQIASFQAQVQVQQDALLVVDRQMSYMRQQLSARMLSRYQNNYHFGGGAQ
;
A
#
# COMPACT_ATOMS: atom_id res chain seq x y z
N MET A 1 -31.20 12.21 11.86
CA MET A 1 -29.85 12.31 12.45
C MET A 1 -28.85 12.18 11.30
N PRO A 2 -27.86 13.10 11.17
CA PRO A 2 -26.88 13.03 10.08
C PRO A 2 -26.09 11.71 10.16
N LEU A 3 -25.79 11.12 9.00
CA LEU A 3 -25.08 9.85 8.91
C LEU A 3 -23.60 10.07 9.29
N PRO A 4 -23.05 9.31 10.26
CA PRO A 4 -21.65 9.44 10.62
C PRO A 4 -20.75 8.91 9.50
N ALA A 5 -19.56 9.48 9.37
CA ALA A 5 -18.55 9.01 8.44
C ALA A 5 -18.17 7.54 8.71
N ARG A 6 -18.08 6.72 7.65
CA ARG A 6 -17.61 5.32 7.73
C ARG A 6 -16.19 5.12 7.18
N THR A 7 -15.43 6.20 7.01
CA THR A 7 -14.10 6.20 6.39
C THR A 7 -13.07 5.32 7.10
N THR A 8 -13.23 5.08 8.41
CA THR A 8 -12.39 4.14 9.16
C THR A 8 -13.14 2.96 9.75
N ASP A 9 -14.34 2.67 9.22
CA ASP A 9 -15.07 1.47 9.59
C ASP A 9 -14.22 0.23 9.31
N ARG A 10 -13.94 -0.54 10.38
CA ARG A 10 -13.05 -1.69 10.30
C ARG A 10 -13.58 -2.80 9.40
N ALA A 11 -14.90 -2.97 9.31
CA ALA A 11 -15.50 -3.96 8.43
C ALA A 11 -15.35 -3.55 6.96
N ILE A 12 -15.53 -2.26 6.65
CA ILE A 12 -15.31 -1.72 5.30
C ILE A 12 -13.84 -1.83 4.90
N ILE A 13 -12.92 -1.37 5.75
CA ILE A 13 -11.47 -1.47 5.49
C ILE A 13 -11.07 -2.94 5.27
N ARG A 14 -11.54 -3.84 6.14
CA ARG A 14 -11.24 -5.27 5.99
C ARG A 14 -11.81 -5.83 4.70
N ALA A 15 -13.06 -5.52 4.34
CA ALA A 15 -13.65 -6.00 3.10
C ALA A 15 -12.90 -5.50 1.85
N LEU A 16 -12.44 -4.24 1.84
CA LEU A 16 -11.61 -3.70 0.76
C LEU A 16 -10.24 -4.38 0.68
N MET A 17 -9.59 -4.59 1.83
CA MET A 17 -8.23 -5.11 1.90
C MET A 17 -8.16 -6.62 1.65
N GLU A 18 -9.04 -7.39 2.29
CA GLU A 18 -8.98 -8.85 2.40
C GLU A 18 -10.17 -9.57 1.76
N GLY A 19 -11.24 -8.84 1.43
CA GLY A 19 -12.52 -9.39 1.01
C GLY A 19 -13.44 -9.67 2.20
N GLY A 20 -14.64 -10.14 1.88
CA GLY A 20 -15.71 -10.35 2.85
C GLY A 20 -16.85 -9.36 2.66
N THR A 21 -17.75 -9.32 3.62
CA THR A 21 -18.97 -8.51 3.57
C THR A 21 -18.89 -7.36 4.55
N ALA A 22 -19.17 -6.15 4.07
CA ALA A 22 -19.32 -4.95 4.89
C ALA A 22 -20.69 -4.32 4.66
N LYS A 23 -21.17 -3.57 5.63
CA LYS A 23 -22.40 -2.78 5.51
C LYS A 23 -22.02 -1.36 5.09
N ILE A 24 -22.65 -0.86 4.04
CA ILE A 24 -22.44 0.50 3.56
C ILE A 24 -23.76 1.26 3.47
N TYR A 25 -23.63 2.58 3.36
CA TYR A 25 -24.73 3.43 2.95
C TYR A 25 -25.02 3.22 1.48
N HIS A 26 -26.28 2.98 1.16
CA HIS A 26 -26.77 2.81 -0.21
C HIS A 26 -27.98 3.71 -0.43
N CYS A 27 -27.99 4.44 -1.53
CA CYS A 27 -29.17 5.15 -1.98
C CYS A 27 -30.17 4.13 -2.51
N ASN A 28 -31.44 4.22 -2.10
CA ASN A 28 -32.50 3.37 -2.64
C ASN A 28 -32.81 3.66 -4.11
N ASP A 29 -32.39 4.82 -4.62
CA ASP A 29 -32.49 5.25 -6.01
C ASP A 29 -31.14 5.79 -6.49
N SER A 30 -30.88 5.69 -7.80
CA SER A 30 -29.61 6.08 -8.43
C SER A 30 -29.58 7.53 -8.93
N ASP A 31 -30.66 8.30 -8.72
CA ASP A 31 -30.82 9.64 -9.30
C ASP A 31 -30.66 10.74 -8.23
N LYS A 32 -31.51 10.70 -7.19
CA LYS A 32 -31.62 11.78 -6.20
C LYS A 32 -31.08 11.40 -4.82
N CYS A 33 -30.93 10.11 -4.52
CA CYS A 33 -30.43 9.59 -3.23
C CYS A 33 -31.11 10.24 -2.01
N LEU A 34 -32.43 10.48 -2.08
CA LEU A 34 -33.14 11.16 -1.00
C LEU A 34 -33.44 10.24 0.18
N LYS A 35 -33.32 8.92 -0.01
CA LYS A 35 -33.48 7.94 1.06
C LYS A 35 -32.27 7.00 1.10
N VAL A 36 -31.50 7.11 2.18
CA VAL A 36 -30.32 6.27 2.40
C VAL A 36 -30.69 5.05 3.24
N VAL A 37 -30.34 3.87 2.74
CA VAL A 37 -30.37 2.60 3.48
C VAL A 37 -29.02 2.42 4.16
N ALA A 38 -29.01 2.43 5.49
CA ALA A 38 -27.77 2.54 6.27
C ALA A 38 -26.90 1.26 6.31
N ASP A 39 -27.51 0.10 6.07
CA ASP A 39 -26.90 -1.21 6.36
C ASP A 39 -26.96 -2.18 5.18
N THR A 40 -26.75 -1.67 3.97
CA THR A 40 -26.79 -2.50 2.77
C THR A 40 -25.52 -3.35 2.71
N PRO A 41 -25.63 -4.70 2.64
CA PRO A 41 -24.47 -5.56 2.58
C PRO A 41 -23.83 -5.50 1.20
N VAL A 42 -22.52 -5.27 1.16
CA VAL A 42 -21.69 -5.37 -0.04
C VAL A 42 -20.60 -6.39 0.23
N THR A 43 -20.44 -7.32 -0.72
CA THR A 43 -19.46 -8.40 -0.62
C THR A 43 -18.38 -8.23 -1.67
N ILE A 44 -17.12 -8.24 -1.22
CA ILE A 44 -15.94 -8.24 -2.07
C ILE A 44 -15.35 -9.65 -2.00
N SER A 45 -15.19 -10.30 -3.16
CA SER A 45 -14.52 -11.59 -3.20
C SER A 45 -13.05 -11.43 -2.79
N ARG A 46 -12.48 -12.46 -2.15
CA ARG A 46 -11.06 -12.45 -1.76
C ARG A 46 -10.14 -12.17 -2.96
N ASP A 47 -10.48 -12.68 -4.14
CA ASP A 47 -9.70 -12.46 -5.36
C ASP A 47 -9.69 -11.00 -5.81
N ASN A 48 -10.79 -10.28 -5.59
CA ASN A 48 -10.94 -8.88 -5.95
C ASN A 48 -10.47 -7.93 -4.83
N ALA A 49 -10.14 -8.45 -3.65
CA ALA A 49 -9.61 -7.66 -2.55
C ALA A 49 -8.23 -7.10 -2.87
N LEU A 50 -7.92 -5.91 -2.34
CA LEU A 50 -6.72 -5.17 -2.70
C LEU A 50 -5.43 -5.95 -2.43
N LYS A 51 -5.31 -6.63 -1.27
CA LYS A 51 -4.14 -7.45 -0.95
C LYS A 51 -3.94 -8.57 -1.95
N SER A 52 -5.00 -9.26 -2.37
CA SER A 52 -4.92 -10.34 -3.36
C SER A 52 -4.42 -9.82 -4.72
N GLN A 53 -4.94 -8.67 -5.16
CA GLN A 53 -4.50 -8.04 -6.40
C GLN A 53 -3.03 -7.63 -6.35
N ILE A 54 -2.60 -7.03 -5.23
CA ILE A 54 -1.21 -6.62 -5.01
C ILE A 54 -0.28 -7.83 -4.95
N THR A 55 -0.64 -8.89 -4.22
CA THR A 55 0.16 -10.11 -4.16
C THR A 55 0.35 -10.72 -5.55
N LYS A 56 -0.71 -10.76 -6.38
CA LYS A 56 -0.62 -11.24 -7.76
C LYS A 56 0.34 -10.39 -8.61
N LEU A 57 0.26 -9.06 -8.48
CA LEU A 57 1.18 -8.14 -9.17
C LEU A 57 2.63 -8.30 -8.71
N LEU A 58 2.89 -8.31 -7.41
CA LEU A 58 4.23 -8.50 -6.85
C LEU A 58 4.85 -9.84 -7.26
N THR A 59 4.05 -10.91 -7.23
CA THR A 59 4.48 -12.25 -7.66
C THR A 59 4.80 -12.27 -9.15
N SER A 60 3.96 -11.63 -9.99
CA SER A 60 4.20 -11.52 -11.43
C SER A 60 5.47 -10.73 -11.73
N ILE A 61 5.65 -9.56 -11.11
CA ILE A 61 6.85 -8.72 -11.23
C ILE A 61 8.10 -9.50 -10.83
N GLN A 62 8.04 -10.21 -9.70
CA GLN A 62 9.15 -11.03 -9.25
C GLN A 62 9.51 -12.11 -10.27
N ASN A 63 8.53 -12.90 -10.72
CA ASN A 63 8.78 -13.98 -11.67
C ASN A 63 9.41 -13.45 -12.96
N LYS A 64 8.90 -12.33 -13.47
CA LYS A 64 9.45 -11.66 -14.65
C LYS A 64 10.86 -11.12 -14.43
N ALA A 65 11.17 -10.62 -13.23
CA ALA A 65 12.53 -10.20 -12.89
C ALA A 65 13.52 -11.39 -12.85
N VAL A 66 13.07 -12.57 -12.39
CA VAL A 66 13.89 -13.80 -12.40
C VAL A 66 14.10 -14.33 -13.82
N SER A 67 13.04 -14.33 -14.63
CA SER A 67 13.05 -14.88 -15.98
C SER A 67 13.46 -13.89 -17.07
N ASP A 68 13.99 -12.72 -16.68
CA ASP A 68 14.37 -11.62 -17.58
C ASP A 68 13.28 -11.28 -18.63
N THR A 69 12.04 -11.22 -18.16
CA THR A 69 10.87 -10.98 -19.00
C THR A 69 10.36 -9.54 -18.80
N PRO A 70 10.00 -8.81 -19.87
CA PRO A 70 9.51 -7.44 -19.74
C PRO A 70 8.22 -7.32 -18.93
N LEU A 71 8.13 -6.24 -18.12
CA LEU A 71 6.90 -5.89 -17.43
C LEU A 71 5.81 -5.40 -18.39
N ASP A 72 4.56 -5.73 -18.07
CA ASP A 72 3.38 -5.21 -18.75
C ASP A 72 2.98 -3.81 -18.23
N ASN A 73 2.00 -3.19 -18.88
CA ASN A 73 1.56 -1.83 -18.54
C ASN A 73 0.92 -1.75 -17.15
N LYS A 74 0.26 -2.82 -16.69
CA LYS A 74 -0.39 -2.85 -15.38
C LYS A 74 0.66 -2.89 -14.27
N GLU A 75 1.69 -3.70 -14.44
CA GLU A 75 2.82 -3.78 -13.51
C GLU A 75 3.62 -2.48 -13.45
N LYS A 76 3.89 -1.86 -14.61
CA LYS A 76 4.55 -0.53 -14.67
C LYS A 76 3.71 0.54 -13.98
N GLY A 77 2.41 0.58 -14.26
CA GLY A 77 1.47 1.50 -13.63
C GLY A 77 1.43 1.31 -12.10
N PHE A 78 1.39 0.06 -11.64
CA PHE A 78 1.45 -0.27 -10.22
C PHE A 78 2.72 0.25 -9.55
N ILE A 79 3.90 0.01 -10.14
CA ILE A 79 5.17 0.51 -9.61
C ILE A 79 5.19 2.05 -9.55
N SER A 80 4.60 2.73 -10.54
CA SER A 80 4.52 4.20 -10.52
C SER A 80 3.50 4.76 -9.52
N SER A 81 2.56 3.94 -9.06
CA SER A 81 1.48 4.35 -8.15
C SER A 81 1.86 4.24 -6.67
N THR A 82 3.02 3.68 -6.35
CA THR A 82 3.49 3.55 -4.97
C THR A 82 4.85 4.21 -4.80
N THR A 83 5.08 4.81 -3.62
CA THR A 83 6.39 5.35 -3.24
C THR A 83 7.40 4.27 -2.85
N ILE A 84 6.93 3.02 -2.73
CA ILE A 84 7.71 1.89 -2.27
C ILE A 84 8.59 1.38 -3.42
N PRO A 85 9.93 1.28 -3.24
CA PRO A 85 10.82 0.81 -4.30
C PRO A 85 10.69 -0.72 -4.49
N VAL A 86 9.61 -1.14 -5.16
CA VAL A 86 9.21 -2.55 -5.34
C VAL A 86 10.37 -3.42 -5.84
N PHE A 87 11.13 -2.96 -6.85
CA PHE A 87 12.26 -3.71 -7.40
C PHE A 87 13.36 -3.99 -6.37
N LYS A 88 13.70 -3.00 -5.54
CA LYS A 88 14.72 -3.14 -4.49
C LYS A 88 14.34 -4.28 -3.54
N TYR A 89 13.06 -4.38 -3.16
CA TYR A 89 12.63 -5.41 -2.21
C TYR A 89 12.35 -6.78 -2.84
N LEU A 90 12.08 -6.87 -4.14
CA LEU A 90 11.77 -8.14 -4.80
C LEU A 90 13.00 -8.84 -5.41
N VAL A 91 13.98 -8.08 -5.91
CA VAL A 91 15.12 -8.63 -6.67
C VAL A 91 16.36 -8.81 -5.78
N ASP A 92 16.58 -7.88 -4.85
CA ASP A 92 17.78 -7.88 -4.01
C ASP A 92 17.92 -9.13 -3.11
N PRO A 93 16.86 -9.64 -2.45
CA PRO A 93 16.96 -10.84 -1.62
C PRO A 93 17.39 -12.08 -2.41
N GLN A 94 16.97 -12.20 -3.67
CA GLN A 94 17.32 -13.34 -4.51
C GLN A 94 18.80 -13.35 -4.86
N MET A 95 19.38 -12.19 -5.16
CA MET A 95 20.83 -12.04 -5.37
C MET A 95 21.65 -12.35 -4.12
N LEU A 96 21.02 -12.27 -2.94
CA LEU A 96 21.61 -12.59 -1.64
C LEU A 96 21.30 -14.01 -1.16
N GLY A 97 20.54 -14.81 -1.93
CA GLY A 97 20.14 -16.17 -1.55
C GLY A 97 19.13 -16.24 -0.39
N VAL A 98 18.41 -15.14 -0.09
CA VAL A 98 17.43 -15.06 0.99
C VAL A 98 16.03 -15.38 0.46
N SER A 99 15.31 -16.28 1.14
CA SER A 99 13.96 -16.71 0.75
C SER A 99 12.94 -15.57 0.77
N THR A 100 11.98 -15.64 -0.15
CA THR A 100 11.01 -14.60 -0.52
C THR A 100 9.89 -14.30 0.47
N SER A 101 10.17 -14.23 1.78
CA SER A 101 9.15 -13.95 2.80
C SER A 101 8.62 -12.50 2.79
N MET A 102 9.22 -11.60 2.03
CA MET A 102 8.89 -10.16 2.03
C MET A 102 7.62 -9.81 1.24
N ILE A 103 7.14 -10.66 0.32
CA ILE A 103 5.97 -10.33 -0.53
C ILE A 103 4.74 -10.02 0.31
N TYR A 104 4.47 -10.79 1.36
CA TYR A 104 3.29 -10.56 2.21
C TYR A 104 3.40 -9.27 3.01
N GLN A 105 4.58 -8.97 3.57
CA GLN A 105 4.80 -7.74 4.31
C GLN A 105 4.71 -6.50 3.40
N LEU A 106 5.27 -6.60 2.19
CA LEU A 106 5.13 -5.58 1.15
C LEU A 106 3.68 -5.44 0.69
N THR A 107 2.96 -6.55 0.55
CA THR A 107 1.54 -6.53 0.16
C THR A 107 0.71 -5.75 1.17
N ASP A 108 0.84 -6.07 2.45
CA ASP A 108 0.10 -5.40 3.51
C ASP A 108 0.42 -3.90 3.52
N TYR A 109 1.70 -3.56 3.41
CA TYR A 109 2.14 -2.18 3.43
C TYR A 109 1.65 -1.38 2.21
N ILE A 110 1.94 -1.86 0.99
CA ILE A 110 1.49 -1.21 -0.26
C ILE A 110 -0.03 -1.10 -0.29
N GLY A 111 -0.75 -2.12 0.21
CA GLY A 111 -2.20 -2.10 0.29
C GLY A 111 -2.74 -0.98 1.18
N TYR A 112 -2.16 -0.80 2.37
CA TYR A 112 -2.57 0.30 3.26
C TYR A 112 -2.17 1.67 2.73
N ASP A 113 -1.00 1.80 2.10
CA ASP A 113 -0.54 3.04 1.46
C ASP A 113 -1.52 3.48 0.36
N ILE A 114 -1.85 2.58 -0.58
CA ILE A 114 -2.81 2.83 -1.67
C ILE A 114 -4.19 3.16 -1.11
N LEU A 115 -4.68 2.39 -0.12
CA LEU A 115 -5.99 2.63 0.48
C LEU A 115 -6.06 4.00 1.15
N LEU A 116 -5.02 4.36 1.91
CA LEU A 116 -4.98 5.64 2.62
C LEU A 116 -4.91 6.81 1.65
N GLN A 117 -4.07 6.73 0.62
CA GLN A 117 -4.00 7.74 -0.43
C GLN A 117 -5.37 7.90 -1.11
N TYR A 118 -6.02 6.79 -1.48
CA TYR A 118 -7.32 6.82 -2.12
C TYR A 118 -8.39 7.50 -1.24
N ILE A 119 -8.45 7.16 0.05
CA ILE A 119 -9.42 7.79 0.97
C ILE A 119 -9.12 9.29 1.14
N GLN A 120 -7.84 9.69 1.21
CA GLN A 120 -7.45 11.10 1.30
C GLN A 120 -7.89 11.87 0.04
N GLU A 121 -7.68 11.32 -1.15
CA GLU A 121 -8.13 11.90 -2.41
C GLU A 121 -9.66 12.04 -2.46
N LEU A 122 -10.41 11.03 -2.00
CA LEU A 122 -11.87 11.09 -1.91
C LEU A 122 -12.34 12.22 -0.97
N ILE A 123 -11.69 12.41 0.18
CA ILE A 123 -12.04 13.51 1.10
C ILE A 123 -11.73 14.87 0.47
N GLN A 124 -10.61 15.01 -0.24
CA GLN A 124 -10.27 16.25 -0.93
C GLN A 124 -11.29 16.58 -2.03
N GLN A 125 -11.68 15.59 -2.83
CA GLN A 125 -12.72 15.76 -3.84
C GLN A 125 -14.06 16.14 -3.20
N ALA A 126 -14.42 15.49 -2.08
CA ALA A 126 -15.64 15.81 -1.37
C ALA A 126 -15.64 17.25 -0.82
N ARG A 127 -14.51 17.72 -0.27
CA ARG A 127 -14.34 19.13 0.16
C ARG A 127 -14.52 20.10 -1.01
N ALA A 128 -13.96 19.79 -2.18
CA ALA A 128 -14.10 20.62 -3.38
C ALA A 128 -15.56 20.71 -3.88
N MET A 129 -16.31 19.61 -3.79
CA MET A 129 -17.74 19.60 -4.14
C MET A 129 -18.60 20.41 -3.16
N VAL A 130 -18.29 20.36 -1.85
CA VAL A 130 -18.99 21.18 -0.86
C VAL A 130 -18.72 22.67 -1.07
N ALA A 131 -17.47 23.03 -1.38
CA ALA A 131 -17.07 24.43 -1.57
C ALA A 131 -17.75 25.12 -2.77
N THR A 132 -18.20 24.36 -3.77
CA THR A 132 -18.87 24.91 -4.97
C THR A 132 -20.38 24.81 -4.94
N GLY A 133 -20.95 24.05 -3.99
CA GLY A 133 -22.39 23.85 -3.91
C GLY A 133 -23.10 24.91 -3.07
N ASN A 134 -24.36 25.19 -3.43
CA ASN A 134 -25.22 26.13 -2.71
C ASN A 134 -26.01 25.41 -1.61
N TYR A 135 -25.32 25.07 -0.52
CA TYR A 135 -25.89 24.39 0.64
C TYR A 135 -26.17 25.36 1.79
N ASP A 136 -27.15 25.03 2.64
CA ASP A 136 -27.39 25.78 3.87
C ASP A 136 -26.20 25.70 4.82
N GLU A 137 -25.94 26.77 5.57
CA GLU A 137 -24.77 26.90 6.46
C GLU A 137 -24.68 25.77 7.50
N ALA A 138 -25.81 25.41 8.13
CA ALA A 138 -25.87 24.30 9.08
C ALA A 138 -25.53 22.94 8.44
N VAL A 139 -25.84 22.77 7.15
CA VAL A 139 -25.50 21.54 6.41
C VAL A 139 -24.00 21.52 6.09
N ILE A 140 -23.44 22.65 5.67
CA ILE A 140 -21.99 22.79 5.41
C ILE A 140 -21.19 22.52 6.68
N GLU A 141 -21.61 23.06 7.82
CA GLU A 141 -20.94 22.85 9.11
C GLU A 141 -20.88 21.35 9.44
N HIS A 142 -22.02 20.65 9.37
CA HIS A 142 -22.07 19.22 9.62
C HIS A 142 -21.23 18.38 8.66
N ILE A 143 -21.24 18.69 7.36
CA ILE A 143 -20.43 17.97 6.37
C ILE A 143 -18.94 18.22 6.63
N THR A 144 -18.57 19.46 6.94
CA THR A 144 -17.19 19.84 7.24
C THR A 144 -16.69 19.14 8.50
N ASP A 145 -17.52 19.04 9.54
CA ASP A 145 -17.21 18.29 10.76
C ASP A 145 -17.00 16.80 10.47
N ASN A 146 -17.89 16.17 9.69
CA ASN A 146 -17.71 14.79 9.28
C ASN A 146 -16.41 14.57 8.48
N MET A 147 -16.05 15.51 7.61
CA MET A 147 -14.78 15.46 6.86
C MET A 147 -13.56 15.65 7.77
N ASN A 148 -13.65 16.53 8.76
CA ASN A 148 -12.59 16.76 9.74
C ASN A 148 -12.40 15.54 10.63
N ASP A 149 -13.50 14.91 11.08
CA ASP A 149 -13.44 13.68 11.85
C ASP A 149 -12.85 12.54 11.01
N ALA A 150 -13.28 12.37 9.76
CA ALA A 150 -12.69 11.41 8.84
C ALA A 150 -11.18 11.63 8.65
N THR A 151 -10.72 12.88 8.49
CA THR A 151 -9.28 13.21 8.40
C THR A 151 -8.52 12.84 9.68
N ARG A 152 -9.08 13.10 10.87
CA ARG A 152 -8.46 12.71 12.16
C ARG A 152 -8.37 11.19 12.29
N GLN A 153 -9.43 10.48 11.94
CA GLN A 153 -9.44 9.02 12.00
C GLN A 153 -8.41 8.42 11.03
N ILE A 154 -8.26 8.98 9.82
CA ILE A 154 -7.23 8.57 8.86
C ILE A 154 -5.83 8.83 9.41
N ALA A 155 -5.57 9.99 10.02
CA ALA A 155 -4.27 10.29 10.61
C ALA A 155 -3.93 9.29 11.74
N SER A 156 -4.92 8.94 12.58
CA SER A 156 -4.75 7.92 13.62
C SER A 156 -4.42 6.55 13.04
N PHE A 157 -5.13 6.16 11.97
CA PHE A 157 -4.88 4.90 11.28
C PHE A 157 -3.50 4.88 10.59
N GLN A 158 -3.12 5.98 9.94
CA GLN A 158 -1.81 6.13 9.32
C GLN A 158 -0.67 6.00 10.33
N ALA A 159 -0.80 6.57 11.53
CA ALA A 159 0.16 6.40 12.60
C ALA A 159 0.32 4.92 13.03
N GLN A 160 -0.78 4.16 13.06
CA GLN A 160 -0.73 2.72 13.34
C GLN A 160 -0.03 1.92 12.23
N VAL A 161 -0.26 2.28 10.97
CA VAL A 161 0.40 1.63 9.82
C VAL A 161 1.89 1.99 9.75
N GLN A 162 2.28 3.23 10.10
CA GLN A 162 3.69 3.65 10.13
C GLN A 162 4.54 2.83 11.10
N VAL A 163 4.00 2.45 12.27
CA VAL A 163 4.70 1.55 13.19
C VAL A 163 5.03 0.20 12.54
N GLN A 164 4.20 -0.28 11.62
CA GLN A 164 4.50 -1.50 10.85
C GLN A 164 5.56 -1.26 9.76
N GLN A 165 5.67 -0.04 9.22
CA GLN A 165 6.73 0.32 8.26
C GLN A 165 8.11 0.31 8.89
N ASP A 166 8.25 0.77 10.13
CA ASP A 166 9.55 0.78 10.83
C ASP A 166 10.14 -0.64 10.91
N ALA A 167 9.30 -1.66 11.02
CA ALA A 167 9.74 -3.06 10.96
C ALA A 167 10.30 -3.44 9.59
N LEU A 168 9.73 -2.94 8.48
CA LEU A 168 10.27 -3.12 7.13
C LEU A 168 11.60 -2.37 6.93
N LEU A 169 11.75 -1.18 7.51
CA LEU A 169 13.02 -0.42 7.45
C LEU A 169 14.17 -1.15 8.16
N VAL A 170 13.87 -1.89 9.23
CA VAL A 170 14.86 -2.76 9.90
C VAL A 170 15.35 -3.84 8.93
N VAL A 171 14.44 -4.45 8.16
CA VAL A 171 14.78 -5.44 7.13
C VAL A 171 15.64 -4.83 6.02
N ASP A 172 15.31 -3.63 5.54
CA ASP A 172 16.13 -2.93 4.54
C ASP A 172 17.55 -2.64 5.04
N ARG A 173 17.67 -2.22 6.30
CA ARG A 173 18.95 -1.96 6.94
C ARG A 173 19.77 -3.25 7.03
N GLN A 174 19.15 -4.37 7.41
CA GLN A 174 19.80 -5.68 7.46
C GLN A 174 20.29 -6.13 6.08
N MET A 175 19.49 -5.97 5.02
CA MET A 175 19.90 -6.27 3.65
C MET A 175 21.08 -5.40 3.19
N SER A 176 21.06 -4.12 3.54
CA SER A 176 22.15 -3.20 3.23
C SER A 176 23.46 -3.63 3.91
N TYR A 177 23.40 -4.09 5.17
CA TYR A 177 24.55 -4.67 5.85
C TYR A 177 25.06 -5.95 5.18
N MET A 178 24.17 -6.86 4.78
CA MET A 178 24.57 -8.09 4.08
C MET A 178 25.28 -7.79 2.75
N ARG A 179 24.78 -6.80 2.00
CA ARG A 179 25.44 -6.32 0.78
C ARG A 179 26.83 -5.80 1.04
N GLN A 180 27.01 -4.94 2.05
CA GLN A 180 28.33 -4.42 2.42
C GLN A 180 29.31 -5.55 2.78
N GLN A 181 28.85 -6.57 3.51
CA GLN A 181 29.69 -7.73 3.85
C GLN A 181 30.10 -8.55 2.62
N LEU A 182 29.17 -8.79 1.68
CA LEU A 182 29.49 -9.49 0.44
C LEU A 182 30.47 -8.70 -0.42
N SER A 183 30.25 -7.38 -0.57
CA SER A 183 31.17 -6.49 -1.27
C SER A 183 32.56 -6.49 -0.60
N ALA A 184 32.63 -6.43 0.72
CA ALA A 184 33.89 -6.48 1.47
C ALA A 184 34.61 -7.83 1.29
N ARG A 185 33.88 -8.96 1.27
CA ARG A 185 34.44 -10.28 0.98
C ARG A 185 34.93 -10.40 -0.46
N MET A 186 34.20 -9.85 -1.43
CA MET A 186 34.64 -9.80 -2.82
C MET A 186 35.91 -8.95 -2.97
N LEU A 187 35.94 -7.75 -2.38
CA LEU A 187 37.13 -6.88 -2.32
C LEU A 187 38.32 -7.60 -1.69
N SER A 188 38.12 -8.30 -0.57
CA SER A 188 39.17 -9.09 0.07
C SER A 188 39.67 -10.24 -0.83
N ARG A 189 38.77 -10.95 -1.54
CA ARG A 189 39.18 -11.98 -2.51
C ARG A 189 39.95 -11.39 -3.69
N TYR A 190 39.50 -10.26 -4.24
CA TYR A 190 40.23 -9.57 -5.30
C TYR A 190 41.61 -9.13 -4.81
N GLN A 191 41.68 -8.48 -3.65
CA GLN A 191 42.96 -8.10 -3.05
C GLN A 191 43.85 -9.33 -2.86
N ASN A 192 43.37 -10.41 -2.23
CA ASN A 192 44.11 -11.66 -2.03
C ASN A 192 44.59 -12.30 -3.35
N ASN A 193 43.81 -12.24 -4.42
CA ASN A 193 44.22 -12.73 -5.75
C ASN A 193 45.21 -11.79 -6.47
N TYR A 194 45.27 -10.51 -6.11
CA TYR A 194 46.22 -9.54 -6.66
C TYR A 194 47.53 -9.43 -5.87
N HIS A 195 47.76 -10.30 -4.88
CA HIS A 195 49.10 -10.52 -4.35
C HIS A 195 49.89 -11.29 -5.42
N PHE A 196 50.38 -10.57 -6.43
CA PHE A 196 51.44 -11.08 -7.28
C PHE A 196 52.57 -11.54 -6.36
N GLY A 197 52.90 -12.83 -6.42
CA GLY A 197 54.09 -13.40 -5.81
C GLY A 197 55.33 -12.75 -6.41
N GLY A 198 55.70 -11.58 -5.89
CA GLY A 198 57.01 -10.98 -6.06
C GLY A 198 57.94 -11.65 -5.06
N GLY A 199 58.77 -12.57 -5.54
CA GLY A 199 59.90 -13.08 -4.77
C GLY A 199 60.21 -14.55 -4.99
N ALA A 200 60.45 -14.99 -6.23
CA ALA A 200 61.43 -16.03 -6.45
C ALA A 200 62.80 -15.34 -6.44
N GLN A 201 63.50 -15.44 -5.30
CA GLN A 201 64.97 -15.41 -5.26
C GLN A 201 65.50 -16.76 -5.72
#